data_AF-A0AAV9F4S7-F1
#
_entry.id   AF-A0AAV9F4S7-F1
#
_cell.length_a   1.000
_cell.length_b   1.000
_cell.length_c   1.000
_cell.angle_alpha   90.00
_cell.angle_beta   90.00
_cell.angle_gamma   90.00
#
_symmetry.space_group_name_H-M   'P 1'
#
loop_
_entity.id
_entity.type
_entity.pdbx_description
1 polymer ?
#
loop_
_entity_poly.entity_id
_entity_poly.type
_entity_poly.pdbx_seq_one_letter_code
_entity_poly.pdbx_strand_id
1 'polypeptide(L)'
;MLPEVVPGFRPPFRRCPPHLRPKLTDDELTYLRKLARPLPTHFVLGRNSKLQGLAAAIIKVWEKCSIVKIALKYGIPNTNNEMMAWELKLLTGGVLILRNKFFIILYRGKDFLPGRVANLIFKREKELDSCQLQEEDARLKAFRSLHNMDKYNDTLPSASMGEACSEFQYIQTKLGDVGDYEFDPKVQTEAEKERLEKEIRKQERRLSILQMKLERDQKMSLPSYILRGNLERRLQTKN
;
A
#
# COMPACT_ATOMS: atom_id res chain seq x y z
N MET A 1 -32.51 -14.83 -0.17
CA MET A 1 -31.69 -14.19 0.87
C MET A 1 -30.22 -14.38 0.50
N LEU A 2 -29.36 -13.38 0.71
CA LEU A 2 -27.92 -13.53 0.45
C LEU A 2 -27.28 -14.38 1.58
N PRO A 3 -26.24 -15.17 1.28
CA PRO A 3 -25.54 -15.93 2.31
C PRO A 3 -24.84 -14.99 3.30
N GLU A 4 -24.81 -15.36 4.57
CA GLU A 4 -24.16 -14.54 5.60
C GLU A 4 -22.62 -14.65 5.51
N VAL A 5 -22.12 -15.86 5.31
CA VAL A 5 -20.70 -16.18 5.15
C VAL A 5 -20.50 -16.87 3.81
N VAL A 6 -19.48 -16.46 3.06
CA VAL A 6 -19.08 -17.12 1.82
C VAL A 6 -17.75 -17.82 2.07
N PRO A 7 -17.72 -19.17 2.13
CA PRO A 7 -16.50 -19.92 2.37
C PRO A 7 -15.43 -19.55 1.33
N GLY A 8 -14.23 -19.21 1.79
CA GLY A 8 -13.12 -18.85 0.91
C GLY A 8 -13.27 -17.51 0.19
N PHE A 9 -14.13 -16.60 0.69
CA PHE A 9 -14.26 -15.25 0.12
C PHE A 9 -12.90 -14.56 0.04
N ARG A 10 -12.55 -14.10 -1.17
CA ARG A 10 -11.36 -13.29 -1.42
C ARG A 10 -11.79 -11.98 -2.08
N PRO A 11 -11.20 -10.84 -1.68
CA PRO A 11 -11.40 -9.58 -2.39
C PRO A 11 -11.04 -9.73 -3.87
N PRO A 12 -11.71 -8.97 -4.77
CA PRO A 12 -11.44 -9.06 -6.19
C PRO A 12 -10.01 -8.62 -6.48
N PHE A 13 -9.36 -9.31 -7.43
CA PHE A 13 -8.05 -8.89 -7.93
C PHE A 13 -8.17 -7.53 -8.63
N ARG A 14 -7.21 -6.67 -8.34
CA ARG A 14 -7.25 -5.24 -8.68
C ARG A 14 -5.89 -4.83 -9.20
N ARG A 15 -5.87 -4.13 -10.34
CA ARG A 15 -4.65 -3.59 -10.94
C ARG A 15 -4.97 -2.25 -11.56
N CYS A 16 -4.25 -1.20 -11.14
CA CYS A 16 -4.33 0.09 -11.81
C CYS A 16 -3.59 0.02 -13.15
N PRO A 17 -4.16 0.59 -14.22
CA PRO A 17 -3.42 0.84 -15.44
C PRO A 17 -2.17 1.70 -15.17
N PRO A 18 -1.09 1.52 -15.94
CA PRO A 18 0.08 2.38 -15.83
C PRO A 18 -0.31 3.83 -16.11
N HIS A 19 0.29 4.77 -15.39
CA HIS A 19 0.04 6.22 -15.44
C HIS A 19 -1.25 6.72 -14.75
N LEU A 20 -2.12 5.83 -14.25
CA LEU A 20 -3.29 6.22 -13.46
C LEU A 20 -3.03 6.11 -11.96
N ARG A 21 -3.45 7.13 -11.21
CA ARG A 21 -3.42 7.08 -9.75
C ARG A 21 -4.62 6.28 -9.22
N PRO A 22 -4.41 5.35 -8.26
CA PRO A 22 -5.50 4.60 -7.62
C PRO A 22 -6.42 5.50 -6.78
N LYS A 23 -5.85 6.56 -6.18
CA LYS A 23 -6.58 7.48 -5.31
C LYS A 23 -7.46 8.41 -6.15
N LEU A 24 -8.70 8.60 -5.69
CA LEU A 24 -9.63 9.58 -6.26
C LEU A 24 -9.24 10.99 -5.79
N THR A 25 -9.33 11.97 -6.70
CA THR A 25 -9.21 13.39 -6.34
C THR A 25 -10.53 13.93 -5.79
N ASP A 26 -10.51 15.09 -5.13
CA ASP A 26 -11.72 15.69 -4.55
C ASP A 26 -12.75 16.10 -5.61
N ASP A 27 -12.29 16.51 -6.80
CA ASP A 27 -13.13 16.79 -7.95
C ASP A 27 -13.84 15.53 -8.45
N GLU A 28 -13.10 14.41 -8.56
CA GLU A 28 -13.65 13.11 -8.94
C GLU A 28 -14.67 12.61 -7.91
N LEU A 29 -14.38 12.76 -6.61
CA LEU A 29 -15.32 12.43 -5.55
C LEU A 29 -16.60 13.28 -5.67
N THR A 30 -16.47 14.56 -5.99
CA THR A 30 -17.60 15.47 -6.14
C THR A 30 -18.44 15.13 -7.37
N TYR A 31 -17.80 14.79 -8.49
CA TYR A 31 -18.45 14.28 -9.68
C TYR A 31 -19.19 12.97 -9.42
N LEU A 32 -18.55 12.00 -8.78
CA LEU A 32 -19.16 10.73 -8.40
C LEU A 32 -20.35 10.92 -7.44
N ARG A 33 -20.25 11.85 -6.48
CA ARG A 33 -21.39 12.23 -5.60
C ARG A 33 -22.56 12.79 -6.40
N LYS A 34 -22.31 13.62 -7.43
CA LYS A 34 -23.35 14.14 -8.32
C LYS A 34 -24.00 13.02 -9.11
N LEU A 35 -23.21 12.12 -9.71
CA LEU A 35 -23.72 10.96 -10.46
C LEU A 35 -24.52 9.99 -9.60
N ALA A 36 -24.11 9.78 -8.34
CA ALA A 36 -24.73 8.78 -7.48
C ALA A 36 -26.09 9.20 -6.90
N ARG A 37 -26.42 10.50 -6.90
CA ARG A 37 -27.68 11.03 -6.37
C ARG A 37 -28.92 10.43 -7.05
N PRO A 38 -29.08 10.53 -8.38
CA PRO A 38 -30.25 10.00 -9.08
C PRO A 38 -30.27 8.47 -9.19
N LEU A 39 -29.20 7.77 -8.82
CA LEU A 39 -29.14 6.33 -8.98
C LEU A 39 -30.15 5.61 -8.07
N PRO A 40 -30.80 4.54 -8.58
CA PRO A 40 -31.63 3.67 -7.77
C PRO A 40 -30.77 2.90 -6.75
N THR A 41 -31.40 2.51 -5.65
CA THR A 41 -30.79 1.66 -4.63
C THR A 41 -30.71 0.23 -5.12
N HIS A 42 -29.53 -0.37 -5.09
CA HIS A 42 -29.30 -1.74 -5.57
C HIS A 42 -29.60 -2.77 -4.49
N PHE A 43 -29.25 -2.43 -3.25
CA PHE A 43 -29.41 -3.31 -2.09
C PHE A 43 -30.06 -2.56 -0.94
N VAL A 44 -30.76 -3.31 -0.08
CA VAL A 44 -31.30 -2.82 1.19
C VAL A 44 -30.64 -3.62 2.30
N LEU A 45 -30.07 -2.92 3.27
CA LEU A 45 -29.34 -3.45 4.40
C LEU A 45 -30.11 -3.16 5.70
N GLY A 46 -30.45 -4.23 6.41
CA GLY A 46 -31.12 -4.17 7.72
C GLY A 46 -30.12 -4.35 8.86
N ARG A 47 -30.42 -5.26 9.81
CA ARG A 47 -29.44 -5.76 10.79
C ARG A 47 -28.64 -6.88 10.13
N ASN A 48 -27.44 -6.61 9.65
CA ASN A 48 -26.54 -7.68 9.24
C ASN A 48 -25.16 -7.43 9.85
N SER A 49 -24.77 -8.32 10.76
CA SER A 49 -23.38 -8.68 10.98
C SER A 49 -22.97 -9.67 9.88
N LYS A 50 -21.69 -9.67 9.48
CA LYS A 50 -21.12 -10.51 8.41
C LYS A 50 -21.59 -10.12 6.99
N LEU A 51 -20.90 -9.14 6.40
CA LEU A 51 -21.28 -8.56 5.11
C LEU A 51 -20.67 -9.28 3.89
N GLN A 52 -20.19 -10.52 4.05
CA GLN A 52 -19.47 -11.25 3.00
C GLN A 52 -20.35 -11.58 1.79
N GLY A 53 -21.56 -12.11 2.00
CA GLY A 53 -22.45 -12.38 0.86
C GLY A 53 -22.94 -11.11 0.17
N LEU A 54 -23.10 -10.02 0.91
CA LEU A 54 -23.38 -8.72 0.32
C LEU A 54 -22.18 -8.22 -0.49
N ALA A 55 -20.96 -8.37 0.02
CA ALA A 55 -19.74 -8.02 -0.69
C ALA A 55 -19.61 -8.82 -2.01
N ALA A 56 -19.88 -10.12 -1.99
CA ALA A 56 -19.90 -10.95 -3.20
C ALA A 56 -20.94 -10.48 -4.21
N ALA A 57 -22.15 -10.10 -3.75
CA ALA A 57 -23.19 -9.55 -4.61
C ALA A 57 -22.79 -8.19 -5.20
N ILE A 58 -22.15 -7.31 -4.42
CA ILE A 58 -21.63 -6.02 -4.87
C ILE A 58 -20.58 -6.21 -5.97
N ILE A 59 -19.65 -7.15 -5.79
CA ILE A 59 -18.61 -7.46 -6.78
C ILE A 59 -19.25 -7.90 -8.11
N LYS A 60 -20.32 -8.70 -8.05
CA LYS A 60 -21.07 -9.10 -9.24
C LYS A 60 -21.78 -7.91 -9.90
N VAL A 61 -22.29 -6.96 -9.12
CA VAL A 61 -22.89 -5.72 -9.66
C VAL A 61 -21.83 -4.84 -10.32
N TRP A 62 -20.59 -4.83 -9.82
CA TRP A 62 -19.51 -4.03 -10.39
C TRP A 62 -19.07 -4.41 -11.79
N GLU A 63 -19.43 -5.61 -12.26
CA GLU A 63 -19.24 -6.00 -13.66
C GLU A 63 -20.12 -5.18 -14.61
N LYS A 64 -21.25 -4.65 -14.13
CA LYS A 64 -22.22 -3.89 -14.93
C LYS A 64 -22.27 -2.40 -14.55
N CYS A 65 -22.11 -2.10 -13.27
CA CYS A 65 -22.29 -0.75 -12.73
C CYS A 65 -21.05 -0.28 -11.96
N SER A 66 -20.57 0.92 -12.25
CA SER A 66 -19.40 1.48 -11.56
C SER A 66 -19.69 1.95 -10.12
N ILE A 67 -20.92 2.33 -9.82
CA ILE A 67 -21.37 2.85 -8.53
C ILE A 67 -22.46 1.94 -7.97
N VAL A 68 -22.39 1.64 -6.69
CA VAL A 68 -23.40 0.88 -5.96
C VAL A 68 -23.96 1.72 -4.81
N LYS A 69 -25.29 1.81 -4.76
CA LYS A 69 -26.03 2.51 -3.71
C LYS A 69 -26.79 1.50 -2.86
N ILE A 70 -26.51 1.49 -1.56
CA ILE A 70 -27.06 0.56 -0.58
C ILE A 70 -27.94 1.37 0.37
N ALA A 71 -29.24 1.06 0.43
CA ALA A 71 -30.16 1.64 1.39
C ALA A 71 -30.00 0.98 2.75
N LEU A 72 -30.07 1.77 3.82
CA LEU A 72 -30.06 1.32 5.21
C LEU A 72 -31.48 1.44 5.76
N LYS A 73 -31.98 0.38 6.39
CA LYS A 73 -33.28 0.42 7.06
C LYS A 73 -33.15 1.25 8.35
N TYR A 74 -33.94 2.31 8.45
CA TYR A 74 -33.97 3.22 9.59
C TYR A 74 -34.65 2.58 10.82
N GLY A 75 -34.30 3.03 12.02
CA GLY A 75 -34.94 2.58 13.28
C GLY A 75 -34.42 1.26 13.83
N ILE A 76 -33.26 0.80 13.37
CA ILE A 76 -32.63 -0.43 13.83
C ILE A 76 -31.64 -0.12 14.98
N PRO A 77 -31.88 -0.57 16.22
CA PRO A 77 -30.96 -0.38 17.34
C PRO A 77 -29.62 -1.10 17.10
N ASN A 78 -28.53 -0.55 17.63
CA ASN A 78 -27.15 -1.09 17.60
C ASN A 78 -26.52 -1.27 16.21
N THR A 79 -26.95 -0.52 15.20
CA THR A 79 -26.32 -0.55 13.87
C THR A 79 -25.30 0.57 13.74
N ASN A 80 -24.00 0.23 13.75
CA ASN A 80 -22.94 1.20 13.50
C ASN A 80 -22.67 1.32 11.99
N ASN A 81 -23.27 2.34 11.37
CA ASN A 81 -23.12 2.64 9.94
C ASN A 81 -21.66 2.84 9.51
N GLU A 82 -20.81 3.34 10.40
CA GLU A 82 -19.40 3.54 10.13
C GLU A 82 -18.67 2.21 10.02
N MET A 83 -18.90 1.30 10.97
CA MET A 83 -18.31 -0.05 10.95
C MET A 83 -18.76 -0.85 9.73
N MET A 84 -20.05 -0.80 9.38
CA MET A 84 -20.56 -1.50 8.19
C MET A 84 -19.96 -0.95 6.90
N ALA A 85 -19.88 0.38 6.77
CA ALA A 85 -19.29 1.01 5.59
C ALA A 85 -17.80 0.66 5.46
N TRP A 86 -17.09 0.61 6.59
CA TRP A 86 -15.68 0.22 6.63
C TRP A 86 -15.48 -1.26 6.29
N GLU A 87 -16.30 -2.17 6.84
CA GLU A 87 -16.26 -3.60 6.53
C GLU A 87 -16.54 -3.84 5.03
N LEU A 88 -17.57 -3.18 4.47
CA LEU A 88 -17.86 -3.28 3.04
C LEU A 88 -16.70 -2.76 2.19
N LYS A 89 -16.08 -1.63 2.58
CA LYS A 89 -14.91 -1.09 1.90
C LYS A 89 -13.77 -2.11 1.90
N LEU A 90 -13.51 -2.76 3.03
CA LEU A 90 -12.45 -3.74 3.19
C LEU A 90 -12.71 -5.01 2.36
N LEU A 91 -13.91 -5.59 2.48
CA LEU A 91 -14.26 -6.84 1.79
C LEU A 91 -14.28 -6.70 0.27
N THR A 92 -14.82 -5.57 -0.20
CA THR A 92 -14.99 -5.35 -1.63
C THR A 92 -13.76 -4.67 -2.25
N GLY A 93 -12.93 -3.99 -1.46
CA GLY A 93 -11.83 -3.15 -1.94
C GLY A 93 -12.29 -1.88 -2.68
N GLY A 94 -13.58 -1.55 -2.60
CA GLY A 94 -14.14 -0.36 -3.25
C GLY A 94 -13.79 0.92 -2.51
N VAL A 95 -14.12 2.06 -3.11
CA VAL A 95 -13.93 3.38 -2.49
C VAL A 95 -15.26 3.90 -1.95
N LEU A 96 -15.28 4.26 -0.67
CA LEU A 96 -16.43 4.90 -0.03
C LEU A 96 -16.58 6.34 -0.54
N ILE A 97 -17.67 6.63 -1.23
CA ILE A 97 -17.97 7.97 -1.75
C ILE A 97 -18.76 8.78 -0.72
N LEU A 98 -19.87 8.19 -0.24
CA LEU A 98 -20.80 8.86 0.66
C LEU A 98 -21.32 7.86 1.69
N ARG A 99 -21.32 8.29 2.95
CA ARG A 99 -21.95 7.61 4.06
C ARG A 99 -23.00 8.53 4.66
N ASN A 100 -24.24 8.06 4.74
CA ASN A 100 -25.33 8.74 5.39
C ASN A 100 -26.06 7.78 6.36
N LYS A 101 -27.01 8.29 7.14
CA LYS A 101 -27.92 7.50 7.98
C LYS A 101 -28.80 6.56 7.15
N PHE A 102 -29.11 6.94 5.90
CA PHE A 102 -30.03 6.20 5.03
C PHE A 102 -29.35 5.43 3.91
N PHE A 103 -28.15 5.81 3.48
CA PHE A 103 -27.49 5.19 2.33
C PHE A 103 -25.98 5.10 2.52
N ILE A 104 -25.40 4.04 1.97
CA ILE A 104 -23.96 3.87 1.74
C ILE A 104 -23.74 3.81 0.24
N ILE A 105 -22.83 4.64 -0.28
CA ILE A 105 -22.49 4.69 -1.69
C ILE A 105 -21.03 4.30 -1.87
N LEU A 106 -20.80 3.25 -2.66
CA LEU A 106 -19.49 2.71 -2.99
C LEU A 106 -19.21 2.85 -4.47
N TYR A 107 -17.97 3.21 -4.79
CA TYR A 107 -17.42 3.16 -6.13
C TYR A 107 -16.53 1.94 -6.27
N ARG A 108 -16.57 1.26 -7.42
CA ARG A 108 -15.73 0.06 -7.65
C ARG A 108 -14.24 0.35 -7.58
N GLY A 109 -13.80 1.55 -7.99
CA GLY A 109 -12.39 1.92 -8.17
C GLY A 109 -11.97 2.00 -9.65
N LYS A 110 -10.86 2.67 -9.95
CA LYS A 110 -10.29 2.74 -11.32
C LYS A 110 -9.54 1.45 -11.71
N ASP A 111 -9.23 0.66 -10.69
CA ASP A 111 -8.40 -0.54 -10.64
C ASP A 111 -9.20 -1.85 -10.74
N PHE A 112 -10.53 -1.77 -10.78
CA PHE A 112 -11.36 -2.96 -10.83
C PHE A 112 -11.29 -3.63 -12.21
N LEU A 113 -11.02 -4.93 -12.19
CA LEU A 113 -10.99 -5.78 -13.37
C LEU A 113 -12.10 -6.83 -13.26
N PRO A 114 -12.91 -7.05 -14.32
CA PRO A 114 -13.87 -8.15 -14.35
C PRO A 114 -13.17 -9.49 -14.10
N GLY A 115 -13.85 -10.44 -13.45
CA GLY A 115 -13.22 -11.68 -12.97
C GLY A 115 -12.50 -12.48 -14.07
N ARG A 116 -13.02 -12.48 -15.31
CA ARG A 116 -12.37 -13.14 -16.45
C ARG A 116 -11.02 -12.50 -16.80
N VAL A 117 -10.98 -11.17 -16.88
CA VAL A 117 -9.78 -10.39 -17.24
C VAL A 117 -8.75 -10.47 -16.12
N ALA A 118 -9.22 -10.38 -14.86
CA ALA A 118 -8.39 -10.54 -13.68
C ALA A 118 -7.66 -11.90 -13.65
N ASN A 119 -8.38 -13.00 -13.91
CA ASN A 119 -7.79 -14.33 -13.93
C ASN A 119 -6.74 -14.51 -15.03
N LEU A 120 -6.97 -13.92 -16.21
CA LEU A 120 -6.03 -13.97 -17.32
C LEU A 120 -4.74 -13.20 -16.99
N ILE A 121 -4.87 -11.99 -16.44
CA ILE A 121 -3.72 -11.17 -16.02
C ILE A 121 -2.94 -11.88 -14.92
N PHE A 122 -3.62 -12.41 -13.90
CA PHE A 122 -2.99 -13.15 -12.81
C PHE A 122 -2.19 -14.36 -13.30
N LYS A 123 -2.75 -15.15 -14.24
CA LYS A 123 -2.03 -16.26 -14.86
C LYS A 123 -0.79 -15.79 -15.61
N ARG A 124 -0.94 -14.73 -16.41
CA ARG A 124 0.16 -14.19 -17.22
C ARG A 124 1.28 -13.61 -16.36
N GLU A 125 0.95 -12.89 -15.29
CA GLU A 125 1.93 -12.40 -14.31
C GLU A 125 2.69 -13.56 -13.68
N LYS A 126 1.98 -14.60 -13.23
CA LYS A 126 2.61 -15.77 -12.62
C LYS A 126 3.57 -16.49 -13.59
N GLU A 127 3.22 -16.59 -14.86
CA GLU A 127 4.12 -17.13 -15.89
C GLU A 127 5.36 -16.26 -16.07
N LEU A 128 5.20 -14.94 -16.20
CA LEU A 128 6.30 -14.00 -16.34
C LEU A 128 7.24 -14.05 -15.13
N ASP A 129 6.71 -14.07 -13.91
CA ASP A 129 7.49 -14.18 -12.68
C ASP A 129 8.32 -15.47 -12.65
N SER A 130 7.76 -16.58 -13.13
CA SER A 130 8.48 -17.86 -13.21
C SER A 130 9.62 -17.83 -14.23
N CYS A 131 9.40 -17.22 -15.40
CA CYS A 131 10.45 -17.03 -16.39
C CYS A 131 11.55 -16.12 -15.86
N GLN A 132 11.19 -15.01 -15.20
CA GLN A 132 12.15 -14.08 -14.62
C GLN A 132 13.01 -14.74 -13.54
N LEU A 133 12.41 -15.58 -12.69
CA LEU A 133 13.16 -16.34 -11.68
C LEU A 133 14.17 -17.30 -12.33
N GLN A 134 13.78 -17.97 -13.41
CA GLN A 134 14.67 -18.87 -14.15
C GLN A 134 15.82 -18.12 -14.82
N GLU A 135 15.54 -16.95 -15.41
CA GLU A 135 16.56 -16.10 -16.03
C GLU A 135 17.55 -15.57 -14.99
N GLU A 136 17.07 -15.09 -13.84
CA GLU A 136 17.93 -14.63 -12.75
C GLU A 136 18.76 -15.78 -12.15
N ASP A 137 18.22 -16.99 -12.02
CA ASP A 137 19.01 -18.17 -11.59
C ASP A 137 20.09 -18.54 -12.61
N ALA A 138 19.78 -18.50 -13.91
CA ALA A 138 20.76 -18.70 -14.97
C ALA A 138 21.85 -17.61 -14.94
N ARG A 139 21.47 -16.35 -14.71
CA ARG A 139 22.41 -15.22 -14.56
C ARG A 139 23.32 -15.42 -13.36
N LEU A 140 22.78 -15.83 -12.21
CA LEU A 140 23.57 -16.12 -11.01
C LEU A 140 24.52 -17.30 -11.20
N LYS A 141 24.10 -18.36 -11.91
CA LYS A 141 24.95 -19.48 -12.26
C LYS A 141 26.11 -19.06 -13.18
N ALA A 142 25.82 -18.30 -14.24
CA ALA A 142 26.84 -17.78 -15.14
C ALA A 142 27.84 -16.86 -14.40
N PHE A 143 27.35 -15.98 -13.52
CA PHE A 143 28.20 -15.12 -12.69
C PHE A 143 29.11 -15.94 -11.77
N ARG A 144 28.59 -16.96 -11.09
CA ARG A 144 29.40 -17.87 -10.25
C ARG A 144 30.45 -18.62 -11.07
N SER A 145 30.12 -19.05 -12.29
CA SER A 145 31.05 -19.73 -13.19
C SER A 145 32.19 -18.82 -13.64
N LEU A 146 31.93 -17.53 -13.94
CA LEU A 146 32.97 -16.55 -14.26
C LEU A 146 33.91 -16.31 -13.07
N HIS A 147 33.36 -16.08 -11.87
CA HIS A 147 34.14 -15.86 -10.65
C HIS A 147 35.02 -17.06 -10.27
N ASN A 148 34.62 -18.29 -10.61
CA ASN A 148 35.42 -19.49 -10.36
C ASN A 148 36.55 -19.68 -11.40
N MET A 149 36.44 -19.11 -12.60
CA MET A 149 37.47 -19.17 -13.65
C MET A 149 38.59 -18.16 -13.43
N ASP A 150 38.28 -16.98 -12.89
CA ASP A 150 39.30 -15.99 -12.48
C ASP A 150 40.19 -16.50 -11.33
N LYS A 151 39.77 -17.56 -10.62
CA LYS A 151 40.58 -18.21 -9.58
C LYS A 151 41.57 -19.27 -10.09
N TYR A 152 41.51 -19.64 -11.37
CA TYR A 152 42.33 -20.71 -11.96
C TYR A 152 43.21 -20.27 -13.14
N ASN A 153 43.06 -19.05 -13.64
CA ASN A 153 43.81 -18.58 -14.81
C ASN A 153 44.59 -17.28 -14.52
N ASP A 154 45.79 -17.44 -13.97
CA ASP A 154 46.90 -16.46 -14.08
C ASP A 154 47.60 -16.54 -15.46
N THR A 155 46.93 -17.05 -16.51
CA THR A 155 47.48 -17.02 -17.88
C THR A 155 46.36 -16.98 -18.93
N LEU A 156 46.24 -15.82 -19.59
CA LEU A 156 45.41 -15.46 -20.76
C LEU A 156 45.71 -16.28 -22.05
N PRO A 157 45.02 -16.09 -23.22
CA PRO A 157 43.83 -15.26 -23.55
C PRO A 157 42.74 -15.89 -24.48
N SER A 158 41.65 -15.13 -24.72
CA SER A 158 40.85 -15.00 -25.96
C SER A 158 39.82 -16.08 -26.34
N ALA A 159 38.52 -15.74 -26.21
CA ALA A 159 37.50 -16.19 -27.16
C ALA A 159 36.30 -15.22 -27.26
N SER A 160 35.97 -14.93 -28.52
CA SER A 160 34.89 -14.10 -29.08
C SER A 160 33.47 -14.36 -28.55
N MET A 161 32.75 -13.30 -28.15
CA MET A 161 31.29 -13.26 -27.97
C MET A 161 30.76 -11.87 -28.40
N GLY A 162 29.79 -11.87 -29.31
CA GLY A 162 29.42 -10.76 -30.20
C GLY A 162 28.84 -9.46 -29.62
N GLU A 163 28.71 -8.51 -30.55
CA GLU A 163 28.63 -7.04 -30.45
C GLU A 163 27.47 -6.42 -29.63
N ALA A 164 26.56 -7.20 -29.05
CA ALA A 164 25.56 -6.67 -28.11
C ALA A 164 26.11 -6.48 -26.67
N CYS A 165 27.33 -6.95 -26.43
CA CYS A 165 28.00 -6.89 -25.14
C CYS A 165 28.93 -5.68 -24.98
N SER A 166 29.04 -4.77 -25.95
CA SER A 166 29.99 -3.65 -25.85
C SER A 166 29.66 -2.68 -24.70
N GLU A 167 28.39 -2.43 -24.39
CA GLU A 167 27.98 -1.63 -23.23
C GLU A 167 28.24 -2.35 -21.90
N PHE A 168 27.99 -3.66 -21.85
CA PHE A 168 28.27 -4.46 -20.65
C PHE A 168 29.77 -4.64 -20.43
N GLN A 169 30.53 -4.77 -21.51
CA GLN A 169 31.99 -4.82 -21.52
C GLN A 169 32.59 -3.45 -21.23
N TYR A 170 31.96 -2.35 -21.65
CA TYR A 170 32.34 -0.99 -21.25
C TYR A 170 32.16 -0.78 -19.74
N ILE A 171 31.07 -1.27 -19.16
CA ILE A 171 30.86 -1.27 -17.70
C ILE A 171 31.88 -2.19 -17.00
N GLN A 172 32.15 -3.38 -17.55
CA GLN A 172 33.17 -4.30 -17.01
C GLN A 172 34.59 -3.74 -17.12
N THR A 173 34.94 -3.05 -18.20
CA THR A 173 36.28 -2.47 -18.42
C THR A 173 36.48 -1.21 -17.58
N LYS A 174 35.40 -0.43 -17.36
CA LYS A 174 35.39 0.68 -16.39
C LYS A 174 35.54 0.22 -14.93
N LEU A 175 35.19 -1.02 -14.61
CA LEU A 175 35.39 -1.63 -13.28
C LEU A 175 36.62 -2.56 -13.20
N GLY A 176 37.17 -2.98 -14.33
CA GLY A 176 38.13 -4.09 -14.44
C GLY A 176 39.59 -3.67 -14.64
N ASP A 177 39.88 -2.38 -14.82
CA ASP A 177 41.26 -1.87 -14.87
C ASP A 177 41.77 -1.46 -13.49
N VAL A 178 41.72 -2.41 -12.56
CA VAL A 178 42.26 -2.29 -11.20
C VAL A 178 42.74 -3.72 -10.85
N GLY A 179 43.83 -4.13 -11.49
CA GLY A 179 44.57 -5.34 -11.16
C GLY A 179 45.29 -5.22 -9.82
N ASP A 180 45.18 -6.27 -9.01
CA ASP A 180 46.00 -6.54 -7.82
C ASP A 180 45.87 -5.53 -6.66
N TYR A 181 44.74 -5.58 -5.97
CA TYR A 181 44.62 -5.01 -4.62
C TYR A 181 43.83 -6.00 -3.79
N GLU A 182 44.54 -6.69 -2.91
CA GLU A 182 44.10 -6.96 -1.55
C GLU A 182 42.75 -6.28 -1.25
N PHE A 183 41.68 -7.09 -1.20
CA PHE A 183 40.35 -6.77 -0.70
C PHE A 183 40.32 -5.46 0.10
N ASP A 184 40.08 -4.31 -0.57
CA ASP A 184 40.44 -3.02 -0.01
C ASP A 184 39.67 -2.80 1.31
N PRO A 185 40.34 -2.86 2.48
CA PRO A 185 39.66 -2.74 3.77
C PRO A 185 38.95 -1.39 3.91
N LYS A 186 39.27 -0.42 3.05
CA LYS A 186 38.54 0.85 2.94
C LYS A 186 37.10 0.69 2.45
N VAL A 187 36.85 -0.19 1.48
CA VAL A 187 35.50 -0.37 0.91
C VAL A 187 34.57 -1.07 1.90
N GLN A 188 35.10 -2.04 2.65
CA GLN A 188 34.34 -2.67 3.74
C GLN A 188 34.07 -1.70 4.89
N THR A 189 35.09 -0.96 5.33
CA THR A 189 34.93 0.01 6.41
C THR A 189 34.02 1.17 6.02
N GLU A 190 34.00 1.58 4.74
CA GLU A 190 33.07 2.58 4.22
C GLU A 190 31.62 2.07 4.18
N ALA A 191 31.40 0.81 3.78
CA ALA A 191 30.09 0.19 3.83
C ALA A 191 29.57 0.00 5.27
N GLU A 192 30.45 -0.36 6.21
CA GLU A 192 30.12 -0.44 7.63
C GLU A 192 29.85 0.93 8.24
N LYS A 193 30.63 1.95 7.88
CA LYS A 193 30.40 3.34 8.26
C LYS A 193 29.04 3.83 7.78
N GLU A 194 28.68 3.57 6.52
CA GLU A 194 27.37 3.95 5.99
C GLU A 194 26.21 3.23 6.71
N ARG A 195 26.38 1.95 7.07
CA ARG A 195 25.42 1.21 7.90
C ARG A 195 25.23 1.86 9.27
N LEU A 196 26.33 2.20 9.94
CA LEU A 196 26.30 2.85 11.26
C LEU A 196 25.65 4.24 11.17
N GLU A 197 25.99 5.04 10.16
CA GLU A 197 25.37 6.35 9.92
C GLU A 197 23.86 6.28 9.66
N LYS A 198 23.39 5.22 9.00
CA LYS A 198 21.95 4.96 8.82
C LYS A 198 21.27 4.64 10.15
N GLU A 199 21.91 3.86 11.02
CA GLU A 199 21.35 3.52 12.33
C GLU A 199 21.36 4.75 13.27
N ILE A 200 22.40 5.59 13.23
CA ILE A 200 22.45 6.87 13.96
C ILE A 200 21.30 7.78 13.51
N ARG A 201 21.13 8.02 12.20
CA ARG A 201 20.00 8.82 11.68
C ARG A 201 18.64 8.30 12.11
N LYS A 202 18.49 6.97 12.19
CA LYS A 202 17.26 6.32 12.65
C LYS A 202 17.02 6.53 14.14
N GLN A 203 18.08 6.48 14.96
CA GLN A 203 18.01 6.78 16.39
C GLN A 203 17.70 8.27 16.65
N GLU A 204 18.35 9.19 15.94
CA GLU A 204 18.07 10.64 16.01
C GLU A 204 16.61 10.94 15.67
N ARG A 205 16.08 10.32 14.60
CA ARG A 205 14.65 10.45 14.25
C ARG A 205 13.75 9.94 15.37
N ARG A 206 14.08 8.81 16.01
CA ARG A 206 13.32 8.28 17.16
C ARG A 206 13.37 9.25 18.35
N LEU A 207 14.55 9.80 18.66
CA LEU A 207 14.72 10.78 19.73
C LEU A 207 13.93 12.06 19.46
N SER A 208 13.98 12.59 18.24
CA SER A 208 13.18 13.76 17.84
C SER A 208 11.68 13.51 18.03
N ILE A 209 11.19 12.34 17.64
CA ILE A 209 9.79 11.95 17.85
C ILE A 209 9.45 11.88 19.35
N LEU A 210 10.33 11.30 20.17
CA LEU A 210 10.13 11.20 21.62
C LEU A 210 10.16 12.58 22.30
N GLN A 211 11.07 13.46 21.91
CA GLN A 211 11.13 14.84 22.39
C GLN A 211 9.85 15.59 22.04
N MET A 212 9.36 15.48 20.80
CA MET A 212 8.08 16.09 20.40
C MET A 212 6.89 15.55 21.21
N LYS A 213 6.91 14.27 21.57
CA LYS A 213 5.87 13.68 22.43
C LYS A 213 5.97 14.22 23.85
N LEU A 214 7.18 14.29 24.40
CA LEU A 214 7.42 14.78 25.75
C LEU A 214 7.09 16.27 25.89
N GLU A 215 7.40 17.10 24.88
CA GLU A 215 7.01 18.50 24.86
C GLU A 215 5.48 18.66 24.76
N ARG A 216 4.82 17.83 23.95
CA ARG A 216 3.35 17.79 23.87
C ARG A 216 2.75 17.38 25.22
N ASP A 217 3.33 16.38 25.88
CA ASP A 217 2.87 15.88 27.17
C ASP A 217 3.16 16.90 28.29
N GLN A 218 4.28 17.64 28.26
CA GLN A 218 4.57 18.75 29.18
C GLN A 218 3.60 19.92 29.00
N LYS A 219 3.25 20.26 27.75
CA LYS A 219 2.22 21.27 27.44
C LYS A 219 0.83 20.83 27.92
N MET A 220 0.53 19.53 27.85
CA MET A 220 -0.74 18.94 28.35
C MET A 220 -0.74 18.71 29.87
N SER A 221 0.44 18.58 30.48
CA SER A 221 0.68 18.30 31.91
C SER A 221 1.00 19.57 32.70
N LEU A 222 0.89 20.78 32.12
CA LEU A 222 0.77 22.02 32.91
C LEU A 222 -0.67 22.09 33.44
N PRO A 223 -0.91 21.79 34.73
CA PRO A 223 -2.26 21.51 35.18
C PRO A 223 -3.04 22.76 35.56
N SER A 224 -4.35 22.55 35.53
CA SER A 224 -5.48 23.39 35.87
C SER A 224 -5.44 24.17 37.21
N TYR A 225 -4.32 24.21 37.93
CA TYR A 225 -4.21 24.93 39.22
C TYR A 225 -3.94 26.43 39.10
N ILE A 226 -3.50 26.94 37.94
CA ILE A 226 -3.39 28.41 37.75
C ILE A 226 -4.77 29.06 37.51
N LEU A 227 -5.77 28.29 37.07
CA LEU A 227 -7.11 28.80 36.79
C LEU A 227 -8.04 28.88 38.02
N ARG A 228 -7.72 28.20 39.15
CA ARG A 228 -8.52 28.34 40.39
C ARG A 228 -8.19 29.60 41.20
N GLY A 229 -6.93 30.05 41.22
CA GLY A 229 -6.53 31.24 41.99
C GLY A 229 -7.05 32.59 41.44
N ASN A 230 -7.62 32.60 40.23
CA ASN A 230 -8.19 33.79 39.61
C ASN A 230 -9.72 33.88 39.72
N LEU A 231 -10.41 32.78 40.05
CA LEU A 231 -11.85 32.85 40.36
C LEU A 231 -12.10 33.28 41.81
N GLU A 232 -11.29 32.81 42.77
CA GLU A 232 -11.48 33.17 44.19
C GLU A 232 -11.19 34.65 44.47
N ARG A 233 -10.17 35.24 43.82
CA ARG A 233 -9.88 36.68 43.93
C ARG A 233 -10.94 37.59 43.28
N ARG A 234 -11.74 37.08 42.35
CA ARG A 234 -12.84 37.83 41.70
C ARG A 234 -14.14 37.79 42.51
N LEU A 235 -14.27 36.87 43.47
CA LEU A 235 -15.45 36.80 44.35
C LEU A 235 -15.28 37.64 45.62
N GLN A 236 -14.05 37.93 46.05
CA GLN A 236 -13.78 38.80 47.21
C GLN A 236 -13.78 40.30 46.91
N THR A 237 -13.87 40.71 45.65
CA THR A 237 -13.88 42.14 45.23
C THR A 237 -15.28 42.66 44.88
N LYS A 238 -16.34 41.93 45.23
CA LYS A 238 -17.74 42.28 44.94
C LYS A 238 -18.66 42.44 46.16
N ASN A 239 -18.11 42.56 47.37
CA ASN A 239 -18.84 43.02 48.55
C ASN A 239 -18.32 44.39 48.98
#